data_AF-A0A3R8SBB7-F1
#
_entry.id   AF-A0A3R8SBB7-F1
#
_cell.length_a   1.000
_cell.length_b   1.000
_cell.length_c   1.000
_cell.angle_alpha   90.00
_cell.angle_beta   90.00
_cell.angle_gamma   90.00
#
_symmetry.space_group_name_H-M   'P 1'
#
loop_
_entity.id
_entity.type
_entity.pdbx_description
1 polymer ?
#
loop_
_entity_poly.entity_id
_entity_poly.type
_entity_poly.pdbx_seq_one_letter_code
_entity_poly.pdbx_strand_id
1 'polypeptide(L)'
;MLSRVSTRVLTGALGASVGWWIGHHLGYPARMAIGGAALAVVGLSVLDTLKGYRLLDWLRNPEADPPALPGLWGEVSHRVHRVLRQRERETANERERLSQFLSGIDASPNGVMLLDASEHITWISRTAASHFGLDPVRDLAQRVTNLVRVPAFVQYLASEEQTEPVKFLMPRGGQGTLSVVVRNYGDGLRIVLSQDVTERERSEAMRRDFVANVSHEIRTPLTVLNGFIETMANLPLTEVERRRVLTLMGQQSERMQTLVSDLLMLAQIEGSPRPTADHWCRMSDVLQRIENDAKGLSQGRHEFTSTISPAHTVVEIAGVESEWLSAMGNLVSNAIRYTPEGGHIGVAWRTLPDGSGEFSVKDSGIGIDAEHIPRLTERFYRVDGSRSRDTGGTGLGLSIVKHVVQRHGGELRITSEKGKGSIFTLTVPVARVRLKPL
;
A
#
# COMPACT_ATOMS: atom_id res chain seq x y z
N MET A 1 17.91 -66.83 -1.28
CA MET A 1 19.04 -67.76 -1.52
C MET A 1 18.56 -69.18 -1.85
N LEU A 2 17.57 -69.71 -1.11
CA LEU A 2 16.99 -71.05 -1.32
C LEU A 2 16.49 -71.30 -2.76
N SER A 3 15.88 -70.30 -3.42
CA SER A 3 15.40 -70.46 -4.81
C SER A 3 16.51 -70.58 -5.86
N ARG A 4 17.71 -70.04 -5.60
CA ARG A 4 18.86 -70.13 -6.53
C ARG A 4 19.49 -71.51 -6.50
N VAL A 5 19.60 -72.08 -5.30
CA VAL A 5 20.10 -73.43 -5.12
C VAL A 5 19.11 -74.42 -5.74
N SER A 6 17.80 -74.26 -5.49
CA SER A 6 16.79 -75.15 -6.09
C SER A 6 16.74 -75.04 -7.62
N THR A 7 16.80 -73.83 -8.20
CA THR A 7 16.77 -73.67 -9.67
C THR A 7 18.01 -74.25 -10.33
N ARG A 8 19.20 -74.08 -9.73
CA ARG A 8 20.46 -74.65 -10.24
C ARG A 8 20.49 -76.18 -10.12
N VAL A 9 19.96 -76.73 -9.03
CA VAL A 9 19.84 -78.18 -8.83
C VAL A 9 18.85 -78.78 -9.83
N LEU A 10 17.69 -78.16 -10.04
CA LEU A 10 16.68 -78.63 -10.99
C LEU A 10 17.18 -78.58 -12.44
N THR A 11 17.89 -77.51 -12.80
CA THR A 11 18.47 -77.32 -14.15
C THR A 11 19.64 -78.27 -14.38
N GLY A 12 20.47 -78.51 -13.36
CA GLY A 12 21.53 -79.51 -13.39
C GLY A 12 20.98 -80.93 -13.53
N ALA A 13 19.87 -81.26 -12.83
CA ALA A 13 19.19 -82.54 -12.97
C ALA A 13 18.58 -82.74 -14.37
N LEU A 14 17.94 -81.72 -14.94
CA LEU A 14 17.45 -81.75 -16.32
C LEU A 14 18.59 -81.92 -17.34
N GLY A 15 19.68 -81.17 -17.16
CA GLY A 15 20.89 -81.32 -17.97
C GLY A 15 21.51 -82.72 -17.87
N ALA A 16 21.50 -83.32 -16.68
CA ALA A 16 21.95 -84.68 -16.46
C ALA A 16 21.07 -85.71 -17.18
N SER A 17 19.75 -85.56 -17.13
CA SER A 17 18.79 -86.46 -17.80
C SER A 17 18.92 -86.41 -19.32
N VAL A 18 19.06 -85.21 -19.90
CA VAL A 18 19.29 -85.03 -21.34
C VAL A 18 20.65 -85.61 -21.74
N GLY A 19 21.69 -85.32 -20.96
CA GLY A 19 23.03 -85.87 -21.18
C GLY A 19 23.07 -87.39 -21.08
N TRP A 20 22.32 -87.99 -20.15
CA TRP A 20 22.20 -89.43 -20.00
C TRP A 20 21.51 -90.08 -21.21
N TRP A 21 20.41 -89.49 -21.69
CA TRP A 21 19.68 -89.97 -22.86
C TRP A 21 20.55 -89.94 -24.13
N ILE A 22 21.25 -88.83 -24.38
CA ILE A 22 22.21 -88.72 -25.49
C ILE A 22 23.36 -89.72 -25.33
N GLY A 23 23.90 -89.84 -24.12
CA GLY A 23 24.99 -90.75 -23.83
C GLY A 23 24.63 -92.23 -23.97
N HIS A 24 23.35 -92.61 -23.80
CA HIS A 24 22.87 -93.96 -24.07
C HIS A 24 22.96 -94.32 -25.55
N HIS A 25 22.76 -93.35 -26.47
CA HIS A 25 22.91 -93.57 -27.91
C HIS A 25 24.36 -93.58 -28.40
N LEU A 26 25.28 -92.91 -27.68
CA LEU A 26 26.71 -92.83 -28.01
C LEU A 26 27.61 -93.79 -27.23
N GLY A 27 27.06 -94.64 -26.36
CA GLY A 27 27.80 -95.67 -25.61
C GLY A 27 28.51 -95.19 -24.32
N TYR A 28 28.31 -93.94 -23.89
CA TYR A 28 28.93 -93.36 -22.68
C TYR A 28 27.93 -92.57 -21.81
N PRO A 29 26.91 -93.22 -21.20
CA PRO A 29 25.81 -92.54 -20.51
C PRO A 29 26.24 -91.71 -19.29
N ALA A 30 27.18 -92.21 -18.47
CA ALA A 30 27.60 -91.51 -17.25
C ALA A 30 28.40 -90.24 -17.52
N ARG A 31 29.30 -90.25 -18.52
CA ARG A 31 30.13 -89.07 -18.87
C ARG A 31 29.29 -87.97 -19.49
N MET A 32 28.34 -88.32 -20.35
CA MET A 32 27.46 -87.34 -20.99
C MET A 32 26.44 -86.76 -20.01
N ALA A 33 25.98 -87.51 -19.01
CA ALA A 33 25.14 -86.98 -17.93
C ALA A 33 25.85 -85.90 -17.10
N ILE A 34 27.10 -86.16 -16.67
CA ILE A 34 27.90 -85.17 -15.93
C ILE A 34 28.20 -83.95 -16.80
N GLY A 35 28.54 -84.15 -18.08
CA GLY A 35 28.78 -83.07 -19.03
C GLY A 35 27.53 -82.20 -19.26
N GLY A 36 26.36 -82.82 -19.43
CA GLY A 36 25.09 -82.12 -19.61
C GLY A 36 24.67 -81.31 -18.37
N ALA A 37 24.86 -81.87 -17.17
CA ALA A 37 24.61 -81.16 -15.91
C ALA A 37 25.52 -79.94 -15.74
N ALA A 38 26.82 -80.11 -16.00
CA ALA A 38 27.80 -79.03 -15.92
C ALA A 38 27.49 -77.92 -16.93
N LEU A 39 27.18 -78.27 -18.18
CA LEU A 39 26.88 -77.32 -19.24
C LEU A 39 25.60 -76.52 -18.94
N ALA A 40 24.57 -77.17 -18.40
CA ALA A 40 23.33 -76.51 -18.00
C ALA A 40 23.52 -75.51 -16.84
N VAL A 41 24.32 -75.87 -15.83
CA VAL A 41 24.63 -74.98 -14.69
C VAL A 41 25.53 -73.81 -15.12
N VAL A 42 26.51 -74.05 -16.00
CA VAL A 42 27.36 -72.99 -16.56
C VAL A 42 26.52 -72.03 -17.42
N GLY A 43 25.66 -72.54 -18.30
CA GLY A 43 24.77 -71.73 -19.13
C GLY A 43 23.86 -70.82 -18.30
N LEU A 44 23.25 -71.35 -17.23
CA LEU A 44 22.43 -70.57 -16.32
C LEU A 44 23.24 -69.52 -15.54
N SER A 45 24.48 -69.86 -15.15
CA SER A 45 25.39 -68.92 -14.49
C SER A 45 25.82 -67.77 -15.42
N VAL A 46 26.07 -68.06 -16.71
CA VAL A 46 26.35 -67.05 -17.73
C VAL A 46 25.16 -66.12 -17.94
N LEU A 47 23.94 -66.69 -18.05
CA LEU A 47 22.71 -65.89 -18.19
C LEU A 47 22.48 -64.98 -16.98
N ASP A 48 22.70 -65.47 -15.75
CA ASP A 48 22.58 -64.65 -14.54
C ASP A 48 23.62 -63.52 -14.48
N THR A 49 24.86 -63.78 -14.93
CA THR A 49 25.92 -62.78 -15.02
C THR A 49 25.58 -61.71 -16.06
N LEU A 50 25.04 -62.09 -17.22
CA LEU A 50 24.59 -61.15 -18.26
C LEU A 50 23.45 -60.25 -17.76
N LYS A 51 22.50 -60.80 -16.99
CA LYS A 51 21.45 -60.00 -16.33
C LYS A 51 22.05 -58.99 -15.34
N GLY A 52 23.05 -59.42 -14.55
CA GLY A 52 23.78 -58.56 -13.63
C GLY A 52 24.51 -57.42 -14.35
N TYR A 53 25.18 -57.71 -15.47
CA TYR A 53 25.83 -56.67 -16.28
C TYR A 53 24.84 -55.66 -16.85
N ARG A 54 23.68 -56.10 -17.34
CA ARG A 54 22.63 -55.18 -17.81
C ARG A 54 22.11 -54.26 -16.69
N LEU A 55 21.97 -54.79 -15.48
CA LEU A 55 21.61 -53.99 -14.32
C LEU A 55 22.71 -52.97 -13.97
N LEU A 56 23.98 -53.39 -13.95
CA LEU A 56 25.11 -52.50 -13.69
C LEU A 56 25.26 -51.42 -14.75
N ASP A 57 24.99 -51.75 -16.01
CA ASP A 57 25.02 -50.80 -17.12
C ASP A 57 23.91 -49.76 -16.98
N TRP A 58 22.69 -50.18 -16.63
CA TRP A 58 21.60 -49.27 -16.28
C TRP A 58 21.94 -48.39 -15.06
N LEU A 59 22.59 -48.93 -14.03
CA LEU A 59 23.00 -48.14 -12.85
C LEU A 59 24.04 -47.05 -13.17
N ARG A 60 24.76 -47.16 -14.29
CA ARG A 60 25.67 -46.10 -14.76
C ARG A 60 24.93 -44.90 -15.34
N ASN A 61 23.73 -45.11 -15.86
CA ASN A 61 22.86 -44.04 -16.34
C ASN A 61 21.38 -44.33 -16.00
N PRO A 62 20.97 -44.06 -14.76
CA PRO A 62 19.66 -44.47 -14.24
C PRO A 62 18.49 -43.56 -14.69
N GLU A 63 18.71 -42.65 -15.63
CA GLU A 63 17.66 -41.78 -16.18
C GLU A 63 16.60 -42.54 -17.00
N ALA A 64 16.97 -43.70 -17.55
CA ALA A 64 16.07 -44.56 -18.32
C ALA A 64 15.25 -45.51 -17.44
N ASP A 65 14.16 -46.07 -17.99
CA ASP A 65 13.36 -47.07 -17.30
C ASP A 65 14.19 -48.33 -16.96
N PRO A 66 13.96 -48.95 -15.79
CA PRO A 66 14.70 -50.12 -15.36
C PRO A 66 14.54 -51.29 -16.34
N PRO A 67 15.61 -52.06 -16.61
CA PRO A 67 15.52 -53.21 -17.50
C PRO A 67 14.55 -54.26 -16.92
N ALA A 68 13.62 -54.75 -17.75
CA ALA A 68 12.67 -55.80 -17.39
C ALA A 68 13.40 -57.15 -17.22
N LEU A 69 13.95 -57.38 -16.02
CA LEU A 69 14.66 -58.60 -15.66
C LEU A 69 13.76 -59.49 -14.78
N PRO A 70 13.58 -60.78 -15.10
CA PRO A 70 12.80 -61.67 -14.25
C PRO A 70 13.55 -62.07 -12.97
N GLY A 71 12.79 -62.30 -11.90
CA GLY A 71 13.30 -62.78 -10.61
C GLY A 71 14.05 -61.72 -9.81
N LEU A 72 15.07 -62.14 -9.05
CA LEU A 72 15.77 -61.29 -8.07
C LEU A 72 16.38 -60.02 -8.69
N TRP A 73 16.92 -60.09 -9.90
CA TRP A 73 17.50 -58.92 -10.55
C TRP A 73 16.45 -57.87 -10.93
N GLY A 74 15.22 -58.29 -11.22
CA GLY A 74 14.08 -57.39 -11.39
C GLY A 74 13.67 -56.70 -10.09
N GLU A 75 13.56 -57.46 -9.00
CA GLU A 75 13.24 -56.90 -7.67
C GLU A 75 14.29 -55.88 -7.22
N VAL A 76 15.58 -56.16 -7.45
CA VAL A 76 16.68 -55.23 -7.16
C VAL A 76 16.56 -53.98 -8.03
N SER A 77 16.36 -54.13 -9.34
CA SER A 77 16.21 -53.00 -10.26
C SER A 77 15.03 -52.11 -9.87
N HIS A 78 13.86 -52.69 -9.61
CA HIS A 78 12.67 -51.95 -9.17
C HIS A 78 12.88 -51.26 -7.82
N ARG A 79 13.53 -51.92 -6.85
CA ARG A 79 13.78 -51.32 -5.53
C ARG A 79 14.76 -50.16 -5.61
N VAL A 80 15.82 -50.27 -6.40
CA VAL A 80 16.77 -49.19 -6.63
C VAL A 80 16.10 -48.02 -7.36
N HIS A 81 15.36 -48.29 -8.43
CA HIS A 81 14.63 -47.27 -9.19
C HIS A 81 13.62 -46.52 -8.30
N ARG A 82 12.91 -47.23 -7.41
CA ARG A 82 11.98 -46.62 -6.45
C ARG A 82 12.68 -45.67 -5.48
N VAL A 83 13.85 -46.05 -4.96
CA VAL A 83 14.62 -45.21 -4.02
C VAL A 83 15.16 -43.95 -4.71
N LEU A 84 15.67 -44.09 -5.95
CA LEU A 84 16.14 -42.94 -6.75
C LEU A 84 15.00 -41.95 -7.02
N ARG A 85 13.86 -42.43 -7.54
CA ARG A 85 12.69 -41.57 -7.77
C ARG A 85 12.14 -40.93 -6.49
N GLN A 86 12.22 -41.62 -5.35
CA GLN A 86 11.80 -41.03 -4.07
C GLN A 86 12.72 -39.88 -3.68
N ARG A 87 14.05 -40.05 -3.79
CA ARG A 87 15.02 -38.97 -3.51
C ARG A 87 14.84 -37.78 -4.45
N GLU A 88 14.64 -38.02 -5.74
CA GLU A 88 14.37 -36.95 -6.70
C GLU A 88 13.10 -36.17 -6.35
N ARG A 89 12.02 -36.87 -5.97
CA ARG A 89 10.77 -36.23 -5.53
C ARG A 89 10.95 -35.45 -4.23
N GLU A 90 11.71 -35.97 -3.27
CA GLU A 90 12.03 -35.25 -2.04
C GLU A 90 12.79 -33.96 -2.33
N THR A 91 13.87 -34.02 -3.14
CA THR A 91 14.64 -32.84 -3.54
C THR A 91 13.81 -31.85 -4.36
N ALA A 92 12.94 -32.32 -5.25
CA ALA A 92 12.03 -31.47 -6.02
C ALA A 92 11.04 -30.74 -5.10
N ASN A 93 10.43 -31.45 -4.15
CA ASN A 93 9.51 -30.87 -3.17
C ASN A 93 10.20 -29.84 -2.26
N GLU A 94 11.44 -30.09 -1.83
CA GLU A 94 12.23 -29.14 -1.04
C GLU A 94 12.53 -27.86 -1.83
N ARG A 95 12.94 -27.99 -3.10
CA ARG A 95 13.17 -26.85 -3.99
C ARG A 95 11.90 -26.05 -4.22
N GLU A 96 10.77 -26.73 -4.43
CA GLU A 96 9.48 -26.08 -4.62
C GLU A 96 9.05 -25.30 -3.36
N ARG A 97 9.18 -25.90 -2.17
CA ARG A 97 8.88 -25.22 -0.90
C ARG A 97 9.75 -23.99 -0.68
N LEU A 98 11.05 -24.08 -0.97
CA LEU A 98 11.95 -22.94 -0.87
C LEU A 98 11.55 -21.83 -1.85
N SER A 99 11.23 -22.20 -3.11
CA SER A 99 10.76 -21.24 -4.11
C SER A 99 9.47 -20.54 -3.69
N GLN A 100 8.51 -21.29 -3.13
CA GLN A 100 7.26 -20.72 -2.61
C GLN A 100 7.51 -19.78 -1.42
N PHE A 101 8.40 -20.14 -0.50
CA PHE A 101 8.78 -19.29 0.63
C PHE A 101 9.43 -17.98 0.18
N LEU A 102 10.40 -18.04 -0.74
CA LEU A 102 11.06 -16.86 -1.30
C LEU A 102 10.08 -15.97 -2.08
N SER A 103 9.19 -16.57 -2.88
CA SER A 103 8.13 -15.84 -3.57
C SER A 103 7.16 -15.16 -2.60
N GLY A 104 6.90 -15.75 -1.44
CA GLY A 104 6.10 -15.14 -0.38
C GLY A 104 6.77 -13.90 0.24
N ILE A 105 8.10 -13.91 0.38
CA ILE A 105 8.87 -12.74 0.83
C ILE A 105 8.82 -11.63 -0.22
N ASP A 106 8.99 -11.95 -1.50
CA ASP A 106 8.94 -10.95 -2.58
C ASP A 106 7.53 -10.36 -2.77
N ALA A 107 6.46 -11.09 -2.41
CA ALA A 107 5.09 -10.58 -2.42
C ALA A 107 4.78 -9.66 -1.22
N SER A 108 5.63 -9.66 -0.19
CA SER A 108 5.49 -8.80 0.98
C SER A 108 6.00 -7.38 0.70
N PRO A 109 5.38 -6.33 1.27
CA PRO A 109 5.92 -4.97 1.22
C PRO A 109 7.21 -4.79 2.04
N ASN A 110 7.61 -5.83 2.79
CA ASN A 110 8.86 -5.81 3.56
C ASN A 110 10.01 -6.33 2.70
N GLY A 111 11.06 -5.53 2.57
CA GLY A 111 12.31 -5.95 1.97
C GLY A 111 13.17 -6.75 2.95
N VAL A 112 13.76 -7.84 2.49
CA VAL A 112 14.66 -8.69 3.27
C VAL A 112 16.01 -8.78 2.57
N MET A 113 17.09 -8.60 3.34
CA MET A 113 18.47 -8.76 2.86
C MET A 113 19.25 -9.59 3.89
N LEU A 114 19.95 -10.62 3.41
CA LEU A 114 20.79 -11.49 4.21
C LEU A 114 22.25 -11.07 4.04
N LEU A 115 22.95 -11.00 5.17
CA LEU A 115 24.36 -10.64 5.25
C LEU A 115 25.16 -11.76 5.92
N ASP A 116 26.39 -11.96 5.47
CA ASP A 116 27.35 -12.80 6.17
C ASP A 116 27.97 -12.08 7.40
N ALA A 117 28.84 -12.80 8.13
CA ALA A 117 29.55 -12.25 9.29
C ALA A 117 30.43 -11.03 8.97
N SER A 118 30.84 -10.88 7.71
CA SER A 118 31.65 -9.76 7.20
C SER A 118 30.82 -8.69 6.49
N GLU A 119 29.49 -8.72 6.63
CA GLU A 119 28.53 -7.76 6.04
C GLU A 119 28.39 -7.81 4.52
N HIS A 120 28.78 -8.92 3.88
CA HIS A 120 28.54 -9.12 2.46
C HIS A 120 27.12 -9.60 2.21
N ILE A 121 26.52 -9.08 1.13
CA ILE A 121 25.16 -9.45 0.73
C ILE A 121 25.18 -10.88 0.18
N THR A 122 24.57 -11.83 0.90
CA THR A 122 24.43 -13.22 0.45
C THR A 122 23.16 -13.41 -0.36
N TRP A 123 22.11 -12.66 -0.02
CA TRP A 123 20.83 -12.66 -0.73
C TRP A 123 20.06 -11.38 -0.46
N ILE A 124 19.26 -10.94 -1.42
CA ILE A 124 18.42 -9.74 -1.30
C ILE A 124 17.11 -9.95 -2.06
N SER A 125 15.99 -9.62 -1.40
CA SER A 125 14.67 -9.65 -2.02
C SER A 125 14.51 -8.50 -3.01
N ARG A 126 13.60 -8.62 -3.97
CA ARG A 126 13.34 -7.55 -4.95
C ARG A 126 12.91 -6.25 -4.27
N THR A 127 12.07 -6.36 -3.24
CA THR A 127 11.58 -5.24 -2.45
C THR A 127 12.73 -4.52 -1.71
N ALA A 128 13.65 -5.27 -1.09
CA ALA A 128 14.83 -4.68 -0.46
C ALA A 128 15.76 -4.00 -1.48
N ALA A 129 15.99 -4.64 -2.63
CA ALA A 129 16.77 -4.05 -3.71
C ALA A 129 16.20 -2.69 -4.14
N SER A 130 14.88 -2.58 -4.29
CA SER A 130 14.20 -1.31 -4.56
C SER A 130 14.37 -0.29 -3.44
N HIS A 131 14.20 -0.68 -2.17
CA HIS A 131 14.32 0.20 -1.01
C HIS A 131 15.71 0.82 -0.85
N PHE A 132 16.76 0.03 -1.09
CA PHE A 132 18.15 0.46 -0.93
C PHE A 132 18.78 0.96 -2.25
N GLY A 133 18.09 0.85 -3.38
CA GLY A 133 18.60 1.19 -4.71
C GLY A 133 19.75 0.26 -5.16
N LEU A 134 19.68 -1.02 -4.82
CA LEU A 134 20.69 -2.04 -5.12
C LEU A 134 20.26 -2.92 -6.30
N ASP A 135 21.23 -3.55 -6.95
CA ASP A 135 20.98 -4.56 -7.97
C ASP A 135 21.03 -5.97 -7.35
N PRO A 136 19.98 -6.80 -7.46
CA PRO A 136 19.90 -8.08 -6.77
C PRO A 136 20.86 -9.15 -7.29
N VAL A 137 21.51 -8.94 -8.43
CA VAL A 137 22.48 -9.87 -9.03
C VAL A 137 23.89 -9.31 -8.96
N ARG A 138 24.08 -8.06 -9.38
CA ARG A 138 25.41 -7.44 -9.48
C ARG A 138 26.02 -7.09 -8.12
N ASP A 139 25.17 -6.73 -7.16
CA ASP A 139 25.63 -6.23 -5.86
C ASP A 139 25.78 -7.36 -4.81
N LEU A 140 25.56 -8.63 -5.20
CA LEU A 140 25.82 -9.81 -4.37
C LEU A 140 27.31 -9.94 -4.03
N ALA A 141 27.60 -10.55 -2.87
CA ALA A 141 28.93 -10.75 -2.30
C ALA A 141 29.73 -9.45 -2.04
N GLN A 142 29.13 -8.28 -2.22
CA GLN A 142 29.73 -6.99 -1.86
C GLN A 142 29.33 -6.59 -0.45
N ARG A 143 30.22 -5.87 0.25
CA ARG A 143 29.93 -5.36 1.59
C ARG A 143 28.86 -4.28 1.54
N VAL A 144 27.79 -4.46 2.30
CA VAL A 144 26.60 -3.59 2.25
C VAL A 144 26.92 -2.12 2.55
N THR A 145 27.87 -1.87 3.46
CA THR A 145 28.30 -0.52 3.86
C THR A 145 29.06 0.24 2.77
N ASN A 146 29.64 -0.46 1.78
CA ASN A 146 30.26 0.17 0.61
C ASN A 146 29.20 0.71 -0.36
N LEU A 147 28.05 0.05 -0.42
CA LEU A 147 26.94 0.33 -1.33
C LEU A 147 25.94 1.33 -0.74
N VAL A 148 25.62 1.17 0.55
CA VAL A 148 24.68 2.00 1.33
C VAL A 148 25.47 2.83 2.35
N ARG A 149 25.82 4.04 1.96
CA ARG A 149 26.68 4.95 2.76
C ARG A 149 25.87 5.90 3.67
N VAL A 150 24.71 5.47 4.14
CA VAL A 150 23.89 6.27 5.05
C VAL A 150 24.47 6.17 6.46
N PRO A 151 24.93 7.26 7.09
CA PRO A 151 25.60 7.19 8.39
C PRO A 151 24.78 6.49 9.47
N ALA A 152 23.47 6.77 9.53
CA ALA A 152 22.55 6.13 10.47
C ALA A 152 22.49 4.61 10.30
N PHE A 153 22.48 4.12 9.05
CA PHE A 153 22.47 2.68 8.75
C PHE A 153 23.80 2.01 9.10
N VAL A 154 24.93 2.65 8.79
CA VAL A 154 26.27 2.11 9.09
C VAL A 154 26.48 2.03 10.61
N GLN A 155 26.07 3.05 11.35
CA GLN A 155 26.11 3.04 12.82
C GLN A 155 25.20 1.96 13.42
N TYR A 156 24.01 1.80 12.85
CA TYR A 156 23.06 0.77 13.27
C TYR A 156 23.62 -0.64 13.06
N LEU A 157 24.24 -0.91 11.91
CA LEU A 157 24.87 -2.20 11.63
C LEU A 157 26.06 -2.53 12.55
N ALA A 158 26.81 -1.51 12.97
CA ALA A 158 27.95 -1.67 13.87
C ALA A 158 27.55 -1.89 15.34
N SER A 159 26.28 -1.67 15.69
CA SER A 159 25.78 -1.77 17.05
C SER A 159 25.21 -3.17 17.33
N GLU A 160 25.66 -3.84 18.39
CA GLU A 160 25.27 -5.23 18.68
C GLU A 160 23.89 -5.39 19.36
N GLU A 161 23.35 -4.33 19.99
CA GLU A 161 22.16 -4.41 20.87
C GLU A 161 20.99 -3.46 20.47
N GLN A 162 20.79 -3.16 19.19
CA GLN A 162 19.67 -2.29 18.78
C GLN A 162 18.39 -3.06 18.44
N THR A 163 17.40 -2.97 19.33
CA THR A 163 16.06 -3.54 19.13
C THR A 163 15.14 -2.62 18.35
N GLU A 164 15.31 -1.31 18.47
CA GLU A 164 14.45 -0.32 17.79
C GLU A 164 14.83 -0.15 16.32
N PRO A 165 13.87 0.14 15.42
CA PRO A 165 14.14 0.43 14.03
C PRO A 165 14.85 1.78 13.84
N VAL A 166 15.85 1.83 12.96
CA VAL A 166 16.43 3.09 12.47
C VAL A 166 15.67 3.58 11.25
N LYS A 167 15.38 4.89 11.21
CA LYS A 167 14.70 5.53 10.09
C LYS A 167 15.64 6.47 9.37
N PHE A 168 15.67 6.41 8.04
CA PHE A 168 16.47 7.31 7.21
C PHE A 168 15.88 7.46 5.81
N LEU A 169 16.29 8.50 5.08
CA LEU A 169 15.85 8.71 3.70
C LEU A 169 16.38 7.60 2.79
N MET A 170 15.55 7.14 1.85
CA MET A 170 15.96 6.09 0.92
C MET A 170 17.28 6.46 0.20
N PRO A 171 18.27 5.55 0.15
CA PRO A 171 19.55 5.82 -0.51
C PRO A 171 19.42 6.01 -2.03
N ARG A 172 20.51 6.47 -2.66
CA ARG A 172 20.69 6.49 -4.13
C ARG A 172 19.57 7.22 -4.91
N GLY A 173 18.99 8.26 -4.33
CA GLY A 173 17.96 9.08 -4.97
C GLY A 173 16.54 8.51 -4.87
N GLY A 174 16.33 7.47 -4.06
CA GLY A 174 14.99 7.02 -3.70
C GLY A 174 14.22 8.13 -2.97
N GLN A 175 12.94 8.28 -3.30
CA GLN A 175 12.06 9.20 -2.59
C GLN A 175 11.33 8.44 -1.49
N GLY A 176 11.57 8.81 -0.23
CA GLY A 176 10.85 8.22 0.90
C GLY A 176 11.67 8.04 2.15
N THR A 177 11.01 7.58 3.21
CA THR A 177 11.64 7.21 4.48
C THR A 177 11.61 5.70 4.63
N LEU A 178 12.79 5.12 4.82
CA LEU A 178 12.96 3.70 5.07
C LEU A 178 13.15 3.45 6.57
N SER A 179 12.39 2.49 7.10
CA SER A 179 12.59 1.94 8.44
C SER A 179 13.34 0.62 8.33
N VAL A 180 14.46 0.49 9.03
CA VAL A 180 15.33 -0.68 8.96
C VAL A 180 15.55 -1.28 10.33
N VAL A 181 15.49 -2.61 10.39
CA VAL A 181 15.78 -3.42 11.56
C VAL A 181 16.78 -4.49 11.17
N VAL A 182 17.80 -4.69 12.00
CA VAL A 182 18.81 -5.74 11.80
C VAL A 182 18.69 -6.74 12.93
N ARG A 183 18.72 -8.03 12.59
CA ARG A 183 18.67 -9.13 13.54
C ARG A 183 19.76 -10.14 13.23
N ASN A 184 20.39 -10.67 14.27
CA ASN A 184 21.33 -11.76 14.13
C ASN A 184 20.56 -13.07 13.86
N TYR A 185 21.12 -13.91 13.01
CA TYR A 185 20.55 -15.19 12.62
C TYR A 185 21.69 -16.22 12.47
N GLY A 186 21.64 -17.31 13.23
CA GLY A 186 22.66 -18.36 13.18
C GLY A 186 24.08 -17.88 13.56
N ASP A 187 25.09 -18.56 13.03
CA ASP A 187 26.52 -18.34 13.33
C ASP A 187 27.07 -17.07 12.66
N GLY A 188 26.63 -15.90 13.13
CA GLY A 188 27.14 -14.59 12.71
C GLY A 188 26.50 -14.01 11.44
N LEU A 189 25.45 -14.65 10.89
CA LEU A 189 24.69 -14.05 9.79
C LEU A 189 23.76 -12.96 10.33
N ARG A 190 23.44 -11.98 9.49
CA ARG A 190 22.52 -10.89 9.82
C ARG A 190 21.39 -10.81 8.80
N ILE A 191 20.19 -10.56 9.29
CA ILE A 191 19.00 -10.29 8.49
C ILE A 191 18.67 -8.81 8.64
N VAL A 192 18.64 -8.10 7.52
CA VAL A 192 18.19 -6.71 7.42
C VAL A 192 16.76 -6.72 6.88
N LEU A 193 15.84 -6.23 7.70
CA LEU A 193 14.44 -6.02 7.36
C LEU A 193 14.25 -4.53 7.05
N SER A 194 13.60 -4.23 5.95
CA SER A 194 13.36 -2.87 5.49
C SER A 194 11.90 -2.66 5.12
N GLN A 195 11.35 -1.54 5.53
CA GLN A 195 9.95 -1.18 5.26
C GLN A 195 9.88 0.28 4.83
N ASP A 196 9.22 0.55 3.71
CA ASP A 196 8.86 1.91 3.33
C ASP A 196 7.79 2.43 4.30
N VAL A 197 8.16 3.46 5.07
CA VAL A 197 7.27 4.12 6.04
C VAL A 197 6.94 5.55 5.63
N THR A 198 7.13 5.90 4.35
CA THR A 198 6.95 7.27 3.83
C THR A 198 5.55 7.82 4.11
N GLU A 199 4.51 7.09 3.73
CA GLU A 199 3.12 7.52 3.94
C GLU A 199 2.77 7.61 5.42
N ARG A 200 3.30 6.69 6.23
CA ARG A 200 3.13 6.72 7.69
C ARG A 200 3.76 7.96 8.31
N GLU A 201 5.03 8.25 7.96
CA GLU A 201 5.75 9.42 8.45
C GLU A 201 5.08 10.72 7.98
N ARG A 202 4.63 10.79 6.73
CA ARG A 202 3.87 11.93 6.19
C ARG A 202 2.59 12.15 7.00
N SER A 203 1.83 11.10 7.26
CA SER A 203 0.60 11.20 8.07
C SER A 203 0.90 11.60 9.52
N GLU A 204 1.92 11.03 10.14
CA GLU A 204 2.33 11.38 11.51
C GLU A 204 2.83 12.82 11.61
N ALA A 205 3.60 13.31 10.62
CA ALA A 205 4.04 14.69 10.53
C ALA A 205 2.86 15.65 10.34
N MET A 206 1.97 15.38 9.38
CA MET A 206 0.75 16.18 9.17
C MET A 206 -0.11 16.25 10.44
N ARG A 207 -0.24 15.15 11.18
CA ARG A 207 -0.98 15.11 12.45
C ARG A 207 -0.31 16.00 13.51
N ARG A 208 1.03 15.93 13.63
CA ARG A 208 1.79 16.77 14.57
C ARG A 208 1.65 18.26 14.23
N ASP A 209 1.83 18.62 12.97
CA ASP A 209 1.70 19.99 12.47
C ASP A 209 0.27 20.51 12.69
N PHE A 210 -0.74 19.68 12.47
CA PHE A 210 -2.12 20.02 12.77
C PHE A 210 -2.33 20.34 14.25
N VAL A 211 -1.87 19.49 15.17
CA VAL A 211 -2.01 19.72 16.62
C VAL A 211 -1.29 21.00 17.05
N ALA A 212 -0.10 21.25 16.52
CA ALA A 212 0.64 22.47 16.79
C ALA A 212 -0.13 23.71 16.31
N ASN A 213 -0.60 23.70 15.05
CA ASN A 213 -1.34 24.82 14.47
C ASN A 213 -2.66 25.09 15.18
N VAL A 214 -3.42 24.05 15.52
CA VAL A 214 -4.63 24.16 16.35
C VAL A 214 -4.34 24.84 17.68
N SER A 215 -3.26 24.42 18.34
CA SER A 215 -2.87 24.97 19.64
C SER A 215 -2.51 26.46 19.53
N HIS A 216 -1.85 26.86 18.45
CA HIS A 216 -1.52 28.27 18.18
C HIS A 216 -2.77 29.10 17.88
N GLU A 217 -3.64 28.63 16.99
CA GLU A 217 -4.85 29.35 16.57
C GLU A 217 -5.92 29.45 17.67
N ILE A 218 -5.91 28.56 18.67
CA ILE A 218 -6.73 28.69 19.88
C ILE A 218 -6.10 29.67 20.88
N ARG A 219 -4.78 29.63 21.07
CA ARG A 219 -4.09 30.45 22.07
C ARG A 219 -4.23 31.94 21.79
N THR A 220 -4.06 32.37 20.54
CA THR A 220 -4.10 33.79 20.16
C THR A 220 -5.43 34.49 20.50
N PRO A 221 -6.61 34.02 20.06
CA PRO A 221 -7.88 34.66 20.42
C PRO A 221 -8.17 34.57 21.92
N LEU A 222 -7.75 33.49 22.59
CA LEU A 222 -7.89 33.36 24.04
C LEU A 222 -7.06 34.42 24.80
N THR A 223 -5.83 34.70 24.37
CA THR A 223 -5.00 35.78 24.93
C THR A 223 -5.65 37.15 24.73
N VAL A 224 -6.24 37.41 23.55
CA VAL A 224 -6.96 38.67 23.28
C VAL A 224 -8.20 38.80 24.17
N LEU A 225 -8.98 37.72 24.32
CA LEU A 225 -10.16 37.69 25.18
C LEU A 225 -9.80 37.95 26.64
N ASN A 226 -8.73 37.33 27.14
CA ASN A 226 -8.21 37.60 28.48
C ASN A 226 -7.78 39.06 28.65
N GLY A 227 -7.13 39.65 27.64
CA GLY A 227 -6.78 41.07 27.65
C GLY A 227 -8.00 42.00 27.72
N PHE A 228 -9.10 41.65 27.04
CA PHE A 228 -10.35 42.41 27.16
C PHE A 228 -11.00 42.27 28.55
N ILE A 229 -10.95 41.06 29.14
CA ILE A 229 -11.43 40.83 30.51
C ILE A 229 -10.60 41.64 31.51
N GLU A 230 -9.27 41.64 31.40
CA GLU A 230 -8.36 42.44 32.22
C GLU A 230 -8.60 43.94 32.05
N THR A 231 -8.82 44.41 30.82
CA THR A 231 -9.16 45.80 30.52
C THR A 231 -10.45 46.22 31.23
N MET A 232 -11.49 45.40 31.16
CA MET A 232 -12.76 45.67 31.84
C MET A 232 -12.67 45.61 33.37
N ALA A 233 -11.78 44.76 33.90
CA ALA A 233 -11.62 44.59 35.35
C ALA A 233 -10.77 45.72 35.98
N ASN A 234 -9.74 46.20 35.28
CA ASN A 234 -8.70 47.04 35.86
C ASN A 234 -8.75 48.51 35.43
N LEU A 235 -9.44 48.85 34.33
CA LEU A 235 -9.50 50.23 33.82
C LEU A 235 -10.89 50.85 34.04
N PRO A 236 -10.97 52.13 34.46
CA PRO A 236 -12.22 52.86 34.51
C PRO A 236 -12.66 53.24 33.08
N LEU A 237 -13.52 52.41 32.48
CA LEU A 237 -14.07 52.62 31.13
C LEU A 237 -15.37 53.43 31.17
N THR A 238 -15.56 54.30 30.19
CA THR A 238 -16.87 54.90 29.89
C THR A 238 -17.85 53.83 29.38
N GLU A 239 -19.16 54.11 29.42
CA GLU A 239 -20.18 53.18 28.92
C GLU A 239 -20.01 52.86 27.42
N VAL A 240 -19.54 53.84 26.64
CA VAL A 240 -19.26 53.67 25.20
C VAL A 240 -18.08 52.72 24.98
N GLU A 241 -16.99 52.89 25.73
CA GLU A 241 -15.82 52.01 25.66
C GLU A 241 -16.15 50.59 26.13
N ARG A 242 -16.90 50.46 27.22
CA ARG A 242 -17.38 49.16 27.72
C ARG A 242 -18.19 48.43 26.66
N ARG A 243 -19.14 49.10 26.00
CA ARG A 243 -19.97 48.50 24.94
C ARG A 243 -19.13 48.07 23.74
N ARG A 244 -18.10 48.86 23.38
CA ARG A 244 -17.14 48.50 22.34
C ARG A 244 -16.33 47.25 22.72
N VAL A 245 -15.80 47.18 23.94
CA VAL A 245 -15.04 46.01 24.42
C VAL A 245 -15.93 44.76 24.42
N LEU A 246 -17.16 44.84 24.92
CA LEU A 246 -18.13 43.73 24.88
C LEU A 246 -18.42 43.26 23.45
N THR A 247 -18.56 44.19 22.50
CA THR A 247 -18.75 43.84 21.09
C THR A 247 -17.55 43.09 20.53
N LEU A 248 -16.33 43.55 20.82
CA LEU A 248 -15.09 42.89 20.38
C LEU A 248 -14.94 41.50 21.03
N MET A 249 -15.28 41.34 22.31
CA MET A 249 -15.30 40.05 23.00
C MET A 249 -16.29 39.08 22.36
N GLY A 250 -17.51 39.54 22.04
CA GLY A 250 -18.52 38.74 21.33
C GLY A 250 -18.00 38.24 19.99
N GLN A 251 -17.40 39.13 19.19
CA GLN A 251 -16.79 38.78 17.91
C GLN A 251 -15.65 37.76 18.05
N GLN A 252 -14.79 37.88 19.08
CA GLN A 252 -13.74 36.88 19.32
C GLN A 252 -14.32 35.53 19.77
N SER A 253 -15.37 35.52 20.58
CA SER A 253 -16.06 34.29 21.00
C SER A 253 -16.67 33.55 19.81
N GLU A 254 -17.37 34.26 18.91
CA GLU A 254 -17.92 33.69 17.68
C GLU A 254 -16.83 33.11 16.76
N ARG A 255 -15.69 33.81 16.65
CA ARG A 255 -14.52 33.30 15.91
C ARG A 255 -14.00 31.99 16.50
N MET A 256 -13.86 31.91 17.83
CA MET A 256 -13.44 30.68 18.51
C MET A 256 -14.46 29.54 18.31
N GLN A 257 -15.75 29.84 18.39
CA GLN A 257 -16.81 28.84 18.16
C GLN A 257 -16.76 28.28 16.74
N THR A 258 -16.56 29.14 15.74
CA THR A 258 -16.39 28.74 14.34
C THR A 258 -15.16 27.85 14.18
N LEU A 259 -14.02 28.24 14.76
CA LEU A 259 -12.78 27.46 14.72
C LEU A 259 -12.96 26.07 15.34
N VAL A 260 -13.59 25.97 16.51
CA VAL A 260 -13.85 24.68 17.16
C VAL A 260 -14.80 23.81 16.31
N SER A 261 -15.86 24.40 15.73
CA SER A 261 -16.77 23.68 14.83
C SER A 261 -16.05 23.15 13.59
N ASP A 262 -15.20 23.97 12.97
CA ASP A 262 -14.39 23.60 11.81
C ASP A 262 -13.48 22.40 12.13
N LEU A 263 -12.86 22.42 13.33
CA LEU A 263 -11.99 21.33 13.79
C LEU A 263 -12.75 20.04 14.06
N LEU A 264 -13.89 20.11 14.74
CA LEU A 264 -14.74 18.94 14.97
C LEU A 264 -15.25 18.34 13.66
N MET A 265 -15.64 19.20 12.71
CA MET A 265 -16.07 18.78 11.39
C MET A 265 -14.94 18.08 10.63
N LEU A 266 -13.75 18.66 10.61
CA LEU A 266 -12.59 18.07 9.94
C LEU A 266 -12.20 16.72 10.57
N ALA A 267 -12.19 16.64 11.91
CA ALA A 267 -11.94 15.38 12.62
C ALA A 267 -12.99 14.31 12.31
N GLN A 268 -14.27 14.70 12.23
CA GLN A 268 -15.37 13.79 11.88
C GLN A 268 -15.22 13.26 10.44
N ILE A 269 -14.89 14.13 9.49
CA ILE A 269 -14.72 13.80 8.07
C ILE A 269 -13.54 12.83 7.87
N GLU A 270 -12.45 13.02 8.60
CA GLU A 270 -11.24 12.19 8.52
C GLU A 270 -11.37 10.84 9.24
N GLY A 271 -12.13 10.79 10.34
CA GLY A 271 -12.34 9.57 11.12
C GLY A 271 -13.46 8.66 10.59
N SER A 272 -14.35 9.18 9.74
CA SER A 272 -15.53 8.42 9.29
C SER A 272 -15.26 7.63 8.00
N PRO A 273 -15.89 6.48 7.76
CA PRO A 273 -15.91 5.81 6.44
C PRO A 273 -16.56 6.70 5.38
N ARG A 274 -16.21 6.54 4.09
CA ARG A 274 -16.81 7.35 3.01
C ARG A 274 -18.35 7.25 3.01
N PRO A 275 -19.09 8.35 2.77
CA PRO A 275 -20.54 8.34 2.73
C PRO A 275 -21.05 7.40 1.64
N THR A 276 -22.09 6.66 1.95
CA THR A 276 -22.89 5.92 0.97
C THR A 276 -23.65 6.90 0.05
N ALA A 277 -24.15 6.39 -1.07
CA ALA A 277 -24.98 7.14 -2.02
C ALA A 277 -26.47 6.76 -1.85
N ASP A 278 -26.90 6.59 -0.60
CA ASP A 278 -28.24 6.14 -0.20
C ASP A 278 -29.15 7.32 0.20
N HIS A 279 -28.57 8.39 0.74
CA HIS A 279 -29.28 9.63 1.08
C HIS A 279 -29.13 10.64 -0.04
N TRP A 280 -30.25 11.23 -0.46
CA TRP A 280 -30.32 12.19 -1.55
C TRP A 280 -30.95 13.49 -1.07
N CYS A 281 -30.29 14.62 -1.30
CA CYS A 281 -30.84 15.94 -1.01
C CYS A 281 -31.06 16.72 -2.30
N ARG A 282 -32.08 17.59 -2.32
CA ARG A 282 -32.35 18.45 -3.48
C ARG A 282 -31.38 19.60 -3.50
N MET A 283 -30.76 19.82 -4.66
CA MET A 283 -29.79 20.90 -4.83
C MET A 283 -30.43 22.28 -4.65
N SER A 284 -31.72 22.42 -5.00
CA SER A 284 -32.49 23.66 -4.76
C SER A 284 -32.53 24.05 -3.28
N ASP A 285 -32.72 23.07 -2.40
CA ASP A 285 -32.92 23.28 -0.96
C ASP A 285 -31.57 23.67 -0.33
N VAL A 286 -30.50 22.99 -0.77
CA VAL A 286 -29.11 23.31 -0.40
C VAL A 286 -28.74 24.73 -0.84
N LEU A 287 -28.99 25.09 -2.10
CA LEU A 287 -28.72 26.44 -2.63
C LEU A 287 -29.52 27.52 -1.92
N GLN A 288 -30.81 27.29 -1.69
CA GLN A 288 -31.66 28.26 -1.00
C GLN A 288 -31.15 28.56 0.40
N ARG A 289 -30.69 27.54 1.13
CA ARG A 289 -30.11 27.73 2.46
C ARG A 289 -28.82 28.52 2.41
N ILE A 290 -27.91 28.19 1.49
CA ILE A 290 -26.66 28.90 1.30
C ILE A 290 -26.90 30.37 0.90
N GLU A 291 -27.89 30.63 0.04
CA GLU A 291 -28.26 31.99 -0.37
C GLU A 291 -28.81 32.81 0.80
N ASN A 292 -29.60 32.21 1.68
CA ASN A 292 -30.12 32.90 2.86
C ASN A 292 -28.99 33.26 3.82
N ASP A 293 -28.07 32.32 4.07
CA ASP A 293 -26.88 32.55 4.90
C ASP A 293 -25.98 33.62 4.28
N ALA A 294 -25.81 33.59 2.96
CA ALA A 294 -25.03 34.56 2.19
C ALA A 294 -25.61 35.99 2.27
N LYS A 295 -26.93 36.13 2.13
CA LYS A 295 -27.62 37.42 2.28
C LYS A 295 -27.44 37.98 3.69
N GLY A 296 -27.54 37.13 4.71
CA GLY A 296 -27.30 37.49 6.10
C GLY A 296 -25.87 37.98 6.34
N LEU A 297 -24.87 37.26 5.83
CA LEU A 297 -23.46 37.60 6.00
C LEU A 297 -23.06 38.86 5.20
N SER A 298 -23.62 39.02 3.99
CA SER A 298 -23.33 40.15 3.13
C SER A 298 -23.99 41.44 3.60
N GLN A 299 -25.14 41.38 4.28
CA GLN A 299 -25.88 42.56 4.76
C GLN A 299 -26.19 43.58 3.65
N GLY A 300 -26.42 43.11 2.42
CA GLY A 300 -26.69 43.97 1.26
C GLY A 300 -25.47 44.63 0.60
N ARG A 301 -24.24 44.33 1.06
CA ARG A 301 -23.00 44.88 0.51
C ARG A 301 -22.56 44.35 -0.86
N HIS A 302 -23.16 43.27 -1.36
CA HIS A 302 -22.73 42.60 -2.59
C HIS A 302 -23.92 42.24 -3.47
N GLU A 303 -23.68 42.16 -4.78
CA GLU A 303 -24.66 41.69 -5.76
C GLU A 303 -24.57 40.17 -5.92
N PHE A 304 -25.71 39.47 -5.83
CA PHE A 304 -25.76 38.01 -5.91
C PHE A 304 -26.51 37.55 -7.16
N THR A 305 -25.92 36.57 -7.86
CA THR A 305 -26.59 35.83 -8.93
C THR A 305 -26.57 34.33 -8.60
N SER A 306 -27.69 33.65 -8.80
CA SER A 306 -27.82 32.22 -8.58
C SER A 306 -28.46 31.54 -9.78
N THR A 307 -27.88 30.42 -10.22
CA THR A 307 -28.37 29.68 -11.39
C THR A 307 -28.29 28.18 -11.18
N ILE A 308 -29.29 27.45 -11.67
CA ILE A 308 -29.31 25.98 -11.72
C ILE A 308 -29.58 25.56 -13.16
N SER A 309 -28.72 24.70 -13.69
CA SER A 309 -28.85 24.12 -15.03
C SER A 309 -28.75 22.59 -14.99
N PRO A 310 -29.62 21.84 -15.69
CA PRO A 310 -30.72 22.32 -16.53
C PRO A 310 -31.86 22.96 -15.74
N ALA A 311 -32.46 24.00 -16.32
CA ALA A 311 -33.65 24.63 -15.76
C ALA A 311 -34.83 23.63 -15.76
N HIS A 312 -35.77 23.84 -14.84
CA HIS A 312 -37.01 23.04 -14.75
C HIS A 312 -36.80 21.53 -14.56
N THR A 313 -35.70 21.12 -13.90
CA THR A 313 -35.43 19.73 -13.53
C THR A 313 -35.06 19.68 -12.05
N VAL A 314 -35.57 18.70 -11.32
CA VAL A 314 -35.17 18.48 -9.93
C VAL A 314 -33.81 17.79 -9.94
N VAL A 315 -32.79 18.53 -9.52
CA VAL A 315 -31.45 17.98 -9.30
C VAL A 315 -31.35 17.48 -7.86
N GLU A 316 -30.97 16.23 -7.67
CA GLU A 316 -30.62 15.69 -6.37
C GLU A 316 -29.17 15.21 -6.36
N ILE A 317 -28.50 15.44 -5.24
CA ILE A 317 -27.13 14.98 -4.98
C ILE A 317 -27.12 13.97 -3.83
N ALA A 318 -26.31 12.92 -3.96
CA ALA A 318 -26.19 11.88 -2.94
C ALA A 318 -25.05 12.14 -1.95
N GLY A 319 -25.30 11.96 -0.66
CA GLY A 319 -24.30 12.11 0.39
C GLY A 319 -24.85 12.69 1.69
N VAL A 320 -23.96 13.25 2.50
CA VAL A 320 -24.32 13.86 3.79
C VAL A 320 -24.64 15.33 3.56
N GLU A 321 -25.90 15.72 3.70
CA GLU A 321 -26.37 17.09 3.44
C GLU A 321 -25.60 18.16 4.24
N SER A 322 -25.31 17.91 5.52
CA SER A 322 -24.54 18.83 6.37
C SER A 322 -23.10 19.02 5.89
N GLU A 323 -22.47 17.99 5.32
CA GLU A 323 -21.14 18.09 4.72
C GLU A 323 -21.18 18.98 3.46
N TRP A 324 -22.19 18.78 2.59
CA TRP A 324 -22.37 19.61 1.39
C TRP A 324 -22.65 21.07 1.73
N LEU A 325 -23.56 21.34 2.66
CA LEU A 325 -23.88 22.69 3.12
C LEU A 325 -22.64 23.40 3.65
N SER A 326 -21.82 22.72 4.44
CA SER A 326 -20.58 23.30 4.95
C SER A 326 -19.57 23.60 3.84
N ALA A 327 -19.34 22.66 2.91
CA ALA A 327 -18.37 22.86 1.83
C ALA A 327 -18.81 24.02 0.91
N MET A 328 -20.06 23.99 0.45
CA MET A 328 -20.58 25.02 -0.45
C MET A 328 -20.72 26.38 0.26
N GLY A 329 -21.17 26.38 1.52
CA GLY A 329 -21.24 27.58 2.37
C GLY A 329 -19.88 28.21 2.64
N ASN A 330 -18.83 27.40 2.85
CA ASN A 330 -17.45 27.89 3.00
C ASN A 330 -16.96 28.62 1.74
N LEU A 331 -17.29 28.12 0.54
CA LEU A 331 -16.94 28.80 -0.70
C LEU A 331 -17.65 30.16 -0.84
N VAL A 332 -18.94 30.21 -0.53
CA VAL A 332 -19.72 31.46 -0.61
C VAL A 332 -19.29 32.46 0.47
N SER A 333 -19.03 32.01 1.69
CA SER A 333 -18.49 32.85 2.77
C SER A 333 -17.13 33.46 2.41
N ASN A 334 -16.25 32.67 1.78
CA ASN A 334 -14.98 33.18 1.26
C ASN A 334 -15.19 34.23 0.16
N ALA A 335 -16.11 33.99 -0.79
CA ALA A 335 -16.44 34.97 -1.82
C ALA A 335 -16.91 36.30 -1.20
N ILE A 336 -17.79 36.27 -0.20
CA ILE A 336 -18.28 37.46 0.51
C ILE A 336 -17.16 38.19 1.25
N ARG A 337 -16.23 37.45 1.86
CA ARG A 337 -15.14 38.03 2.65
C ARG A 337 -14.08 38.72 1.79
N TYR A 338 -13.80 38.19 0.60
CA TYR A 338 -12.70 38.66 -0.26
C TYR A 338 -13.16 39.51 -1.45
N THR A 339 -14.48 39.70 -1.61
CA THR A 339 -15.06 40.65 -2.54
C THR A 339 -15.25 42.00 -1.84
N PRO A 340 -14.79 43.11 -2.42
CA PRO A 340 -15.10 44.45 -1.93
C PRO A 340 -16.60 44.77 -2.05
N GLU A 341 -17.07 45.74 -1.26
CA GLU A 341 -18.45 46.23 -1.34
C GLU A 341 -18.81 46.71 -2.77
N GLY A 342 -20.01 46.38 -3.23
CA GLY A 342 -20.47 46.58 -4.61
C GLY A 342 -19.95 45.55 -5.61
N GLY A 343 -19.12 44.59 -5.17
CA GLY A 343 -18.68 43.48 -6.02
C GLY A 343 -19.77 42.42 -6.23
N HIS A 344 -19.49 41.53 -7.19
CA HIS A 344 -20.44 40.54 -7.68
C HIS A 344 -20.04 39.13 -7.26
N ILE A 345 -21.02 38.35 -6.81
CA ILE A 345 -20.87 36.95 -6.40
C ILE A 345 -21.89 36.12 -7.17
N GLY A 346 -21.39 35.20 -7.98
CA GLY A 346 -22.19 34.25 -8.76
C GLY A 346 -22.09 32.85 -8.18
N VAL A 347 -23.23 32.25 -7.86
CA VAL A 347 -23.35 30.85 -7.45
C VAL A 347 -24.07 30.09 -8.55
N ALA A 348 -23.52 28.96 -8.98
CA ALA A 348 -24.13 28.17 -10.04
C ALA A 348 -24.04 26.68 -9.76
N TRP A 349 -25.10 25.96 -10.11
CA TRP A 349 -25.08 24.53 -10.31
C TRP A 349 -25.27 24.20 -11.79
N ARG A 350 -24.45 23.29 -12.32
CA ARG A 350 -24.58 22.78 -13.68
C ARG A 350 -24.42 21.26 -13.71
N THR A 351 -25.36 20.57 -14.32
CA THR A 351 -25.16 19.17 -14.73
C THR A 351 -24.40 19.14 -16.05
N LEU A 352 -23.30 18.39 -16.08
CA LEU A 352 -22.43 18.22 -17.24
C LEU A 352 -22.98 17.13 -18.19
N PRO A 353 -22.54 17.11 -19.47
CA PRO A 353 -23.02 16.14 -20.46
C PRO A 353 -22.73 14.68 -20.11
N ASP A 354 -21.72 14.42 -19.30
CA ASP A 354 -21.38 13.08 -18.80
C ASP A 354 -22.30 12.62 -17.64
N GLY A 355 -23.20 13.49 -17.17
CA GLY A 355 -24.12 13.26 -16.06
C GLY A 355 -23.57 13.69 -14.70
N SER A 356 -22.34 14.19 -14.62
CA SER A 356 -21.76 14.71 -13.39
C SER A 356 -22.31 16.10 -13.04
N GLY A 357 -22.12 16.53 -11.81
CA GLY A 357 -22.56 17.83 -11.30
C GLY A 357 -21.39 18.77 -11.07
N GLU A 358 -21.61 20.05 -11.26
CA GLU A 358 -20.64 21.11 -11.02
C GLU A 358 -21.29 22.22 -10.21
N PHE A 359 -20.81 22.44 -8.98
CA PHE A 359 -21.15 23.61 -8.17
C PHE A 359 -20.01 24.61 -8.27
N SER A 360 -20.28 25.85 -8.66
CA SER A 360 -19.26 26.89 -8.76
C SER A 360 -19.65 28.17 -8.05
N VAL A 361 -18.65 28.79 -7.40
CA VAL A 361 -18.75 30.14 -6.83
C VAL A 361 -17.72 31.02 -7.55
N LYS A 362 -18.21 32.05 -8.23
CA LYS A 362 -17.40 33.06 -8.91
C LYS A 362 -17.52 34.39 -8.16
N ASP A 363 -16.39 35.00 -7.86
CA ASP A 363 -16.32 36.31 -7.22
C ASP A 363 -15.55 37.32 -8.08
N SER A 364 -15.85 38.61 -7.91
CA SER A 364 -15.11 39.73 -8.51
C SER A 364 -14.12 40.36 -7.51
N GLY A 365 -13.60 39.57 -6.58
CA GLY A 365 -12.77 40.04 -5.47
C GLY A 365 -11.32 40.30 -5.84
N ILE A 366 -10.46 40.32 -4.82
CA ILE A 366 -9.03 40.64 -4.96
C ILE A 366 -8.24 39.65 -5.83
N GLY A 367 -8.79 38.48 -6.12
CA GLY A 367 -8.09 37.40 -6.80
C GLY A 367 -6.91 36.83 -6.00
N ILE A 368 -6.26 35.82 -6.55
CA ILE A 368 -5.17 35.07 -5.89
C ILE A 368 -4.02 34.88 -6.88
N ASP A 369 -2.78 35.08 -6.42
CA ASP A 369 -1.58 34.81 -7.21
C ASP A 369 -1.39 33.29 -7.44
N ALA A 370 -0.88 32.93 -8.62
CA ALA A 370 -0.75 31.55 -9.05
C ALA A 370 0.12 30.69 -8.10
N GLU A 371 1.11 31.29 -7.44
CA GLU A 371 1.98 30.61 -6.48
C GLU A 371 1.25 30.10 -5.22
N HIS A 372 0.12 30.73 -4.87
CA HIS A 372 -0.64 30.37 -3.67
C HIS A 372 -1.68 29.29 -3.95
N ILE A 373 -2.19 29.18 -5.18
CA ILE A 373 -3.30 28.29 -5.56
C ILE A 373 -3.09 26.84 -5.09
N PRO A 374 -1.92 26.19 -5.30
CA PRO A 374 -1.70 24.81 -4.86
C PRO A 374 -1.82 24.62 -3.34
N ARG A 375 -1.54 25.69 -2.58
CA ARG A 375 -1.41 25.70 -1.13
C ARG A 375 -2.69 26.12 -0.41
N LEU A 376 -3.67 26.72 -1.12
CA LEU A 376 -4.92 27.21 -0.51
C LEU A 376 -5.72 26.12 0.24
N THR A 377 -5.52 24.87 -0.12
CA THR A 377 -6.19 23.72 0.51
C THR A 377 -5.40 23.10 1.66
N GLU A 378 -4.19 23.60 1.94
CA GLU A 378 -3.43 23.26 3.14
C GLU A 378 -4.16 23.80 4.38
N ARG A 379 -4.10 23.05 5.48
CA ARG A 379 -4.75 23.46 6.74
C ARG A 379 -4.05 24.70 7.29
N PHE A 380 -4.82 25.69 7.75
CA PHE A 380 -4.34 26.95 8.32
C PHE A 380 -3.55 27.84 7.35
N TYR A 381 -3.46 27.49 6.07
CA TYR A 381 -2.76 28.32 5.09
C TYR A 381 -3.55 29.57 4.73
N ARG A 382 -2.84 30.69 4.62
CA ARG A 382 -3.40 32.02 4.31
C ARG A 382 -2.38 32.81 3.50
N VAL A 383 -2.85 33.53 2.48
CA VAL A 383 -2.00 34.34 1.58
C VAL A 383 -1.34 35.51 2.33
N ASP A 384 -2.09 36.25 3.14
CA ASP A 384 -1.57 37.35 3.97
C ASP A 384 -1.88 37.11 5.46
N GLY A 385 -0.87 36.91 6.29
CA GLY A 385 -1.04 36.68 7.74
C GLY A 385 -1.39 37.94 8.57
N SER A 386 -1.12 39.14 8.05
CA SER A 386 -1.27 40.41 8.78
C SER A 386 -2.62 41.09 8.55
N ARG A 387 -3.07 41.22 7.29
CA ARG A 387 -4.37 41.83 6.90
C ARG A 387 -5.59 40.98 7.26
N SER A 388 -5.38 39.70 7.52
CA SER A 388 -6.45 38.71 7.65
C SER A 388 -6.89 38.47 9.11
N ARG A 389 -6.18 39.05 10.09
CA ARG A 389 -6.65 39.11 11.49
C ARG A 389 -7.94 39.93 11.63
N ASP A 390 -8.11 40.91 10.75
CA ASP A 390 -9.32 41.75 10.70
C ASP A 390 -10.50 41.03 10.05
N THR A 391 -10.26 40.21 9.02
CA THR A 391 -11.34 39.49 8.30
C THR A 391 -11.79 38.19 8.99
N GLY A 392 -11.04 37.66 9.96
CA GLY A 392 -11.50 36.61 10.88
C GLY A 392 -11.61 35.19 10.30
N GLY A 393 -10.81 34.84 9.29
CA GLY A 393 -10.78 33.48 8.75
C GLY A 393 -9.97 32.50 9.57
N THR A 394 -10.47 31.27 9.74
CA THR A 394 -9.81 30.16 10.46
C THR A 394 -8.69 29.51 9.67
N GLY A 395 -8.64 29.72 8.34
CA GLY A 395 -7.72 29.01 7.44
C GLY A 395 -8.05 27.52 7.27
N LEU A 396 -9.16 27.05 7.84
CA LEU A 396 -9.60 25.66 7.76
C LEU A 396 -10.67 25.45 6.68
N GLY A 397 -11.45 26.49 6.35
CA GLY A 397 -12.61 26.38 5.45
C GLY A 397 -12.31 25.65 4.14
N LEU A 398 -11.28 26.05 3.39
CA LEU A 398 -10.99 25.41 2.09
C LEU A 398 -10.42 23.98 2.24
N SER A 399 -9.75 23.68 3.36
CA SER A 399 -9.35 22.30 3.66
C SER A 399 -10.57 21.41 3.93
N ILE A 400 -11.59 21.92 4.65
CA ILE A 400 -12.88 21.23 4.85
C ILE A 400 -13.54 20.98 3.50
N VAL A 401 -13.60 22.00 2.63
CA VAL A 401 -14.16 21.87 1.28
C VAL A 401 -13.48 20.74 0.50
N LYS A 402 -12.14 20.71 0.49
CA LYS A 402 -11.36 19.66 -0.18
C LYS A 402 -11.66 18.28 0.39
N HIS A 403 -11.67 18.13 1.70
CA HIS A 403 -11.92 16.84 2.33
C HIS A 403 -13.36 16.34 2.08
N VAL A 404 -14.36 17.22 2.18
CA VAL A 404 -15.77 16.89 1.86
C VAL A 404 -15.89 16.41 0.42
N VAL A 405 -15.36 17.16 -0.56
CA VAL A 405 -15.53 16.81 -1.98
C VAL A 405 -14.80 15.51 -2.32
N GLN A 406 -13.57 15.32 -1.82
CA GLN A 406 -12.78 14.09 -2.04
C GLN A 406 -13.45 12.87 -1.41
N ARG A 407 -14.02 13.03 -0.20
CA ARG A 407 -14.77 11.98 0.51
C ARG A 407 -16.03 11.57 -0.25
N HIS A 408 -16.66 12.50 -0.96
CA HIS A 408 -17.78 12.24 -1.87
C HIS A 408 -17.32 11.80 -3.27
N GLY A 409 -16.01 11.66 -3.51
CA GLY A 409 -15.45 11.16 -4.77
C GLY A 409 -15.32 12.22 -5.87
N GLY A 410 -15.53 13.48 -5.55
CA GLY A 410 -15.33 14.61 -6.46
C GLY A 410 -13.99 15.33 -6.25
N GLU A 411 -13.86 16.48 -6.90
CA GLU A 411 -12.66 17.31 -6.91
C GLU A 411 -13.01 18.80 -6.75
N LEU A 412 -12.14 19.54 -6.06
CA LEU A 412 -12.15 21.00 -5.97
C LEU A 412 -11.14 21.57 -6.99
N ARG A 413 -11.62 22.37 -7.94
CA ARG A 413 -10.82 23.15 -8.88
C ARG A 413 -10.87 24.63 -8.52
N ILE A 414 -9.75 25.32 -8.68
CA ILE A 414 -9.61 26.74 -8.35
C ILE A 414 -8.98 27.43 -9.55
N THR A 415 -9.65 28.45 -10.08
CA THR A 415 -9.13 29.33 -11.14
C THR A 415 -9.19 30.76 -10.63
N SER A 416 -8.07 31.46 -10.57
CA SER A 416 -8.03 32.83 -10.05
C SER A 416 -6.93 33.63 -10.75
N GLU A 417 -7.16 34.93 -10.89
CA GLU A 417 -6.16 35.88 -11.34
C GLU A 417 -6.21 37.11 -10.44
N LYS A 418 -5.04 37.53 -9.94
CA LYS A 418 -4.94 38.69 -9.04
C LYS A 418 -5.60 39.93 -9.65
N GLY A 419 -6.48 40.56 -8.89
CA GLY A 419 -7.25 41.75 -9.27
C GLY A 419 -8.47 41.50 -10.17
N LYS A 420 -8.71 40.25 -10.61
CA LYS A 420 -9.88 39.91 -11.45
C LYS A 420 -10.92 39.04 -10.76
N GLY A 421 -10.61 38.55 -9.55
CA GLY A 421 -11.46 37.65 -8.78
C GLY A 421 -11.11 36.18 -8.96
N SER A 422 -11.96 35.31 -8.42
CA SER A 422 -11.71 33.85 -8.38
C SER A 422 -12.95 33.04 -8.75
N ILE A 423 -12.71 31.80 -9.17
CA ILE A 423 -13.73 30.79 -9.42
C ILE A 423 -13.32 29.52 -8.68
N PHE A 424 -14.16 29.10 -7.75
CA PHE A 424 -14.03 27.84 -7.03
C PHE A 424 -15.10 26.87 -7.54
N THR A 425 -14.69 25.67 -7.92
CA THR A 425 -15.56 24.71 -8.59
C THR A 425 -15.46 23.34 -7.91
N LEU A 426 -16.58 22.84 -7.41
CA LEU A 426 -16.73 21.48 -6.89
C LEU A 426 -17.35 20.60 -7.96
N THR A 427 -16.76 19.45 -8.20
CA THR A 427 -17.34 18.41 -9.05
C THR A 427 -18.02 17.35 -8.19
N VAL A 428 -19.16 16.85 -8.65
CA VAL A 428 -19.95 15.78 -8.02
C VAL A 428 -20.06 14.65 -9.03
N PRO A 429 -19.57 13.44 -8.72
CA PRO A 429 -19.57 12.33 -9.68
C PRO A 429 -20.97 11.93 -10.16
N VAL A 430 -21.06 11.39 -11.38
CA VAL A 430 -22.30 10.85 -11.98
C VAL A 430 -23.07 9.94 -11.02
N ALA A 431 -22.38 9.06 -10.30
CA ALA A 431 -22.99 8.12 -9.35
C ALA A 431 -23.72 8.80 -8.18
N ARG A 432 -23.51 10.10 -7.98
CA ARG A 432 -24.11 10.92 -6.92
C ARG A 432 -25.02 12.01 -7.45
N VAL A 433 -25.25 12.10 -8.76
CA VAL A 433 -26.16 13.08 -9.34
C VAL A 433 -27.32 12.33 -9.98
N ARG A 434 -28.54 12.74 -9.65
CA ARG A 434 -29.73 12.25 -10.35
C ARG A 434 -30.62 13.42 -10.71
N LEU A 435 -31.17 13.31 -11.92
CA LEU A 435 -32.15 14.24 -12.45
C LEU A 435 -33.51 13.59 -12.36
N LYS A 436 -34.47 14.29 -11.77
CA LYS A 436 -35.88 13.92 -11.78
C LYS A 436 -36.68 14.96 -12.56
N PRO A 437 -37.68 14.54 -13.35
CA PRO A 437 -38.65 15.47 -13.91
C PRO A 437 -39.36 16.19 -12.76
N LEU A 438 -39.66 17.48 -12.97
CA LEU A 438 -40.42 18.32 -12.05
C LEU A 438 -41.83 17.79 -11.81
#